data_AF-M6ZXH9-F1
#
_entry.id   AF-M6ZXH9-F1
#
_cell.length_a   1.000
_cell.length_b   1.000
_cell.length_c   1.000
_cell.angle_alpha   90.00
_cell.angle_beta   90.00
_cell.angle_gamma   90.00
#
_symmetry.space_group_name_H-M   'P 1'
#
loop_
_entity.id
_entity.type
_entity.pdbx_description
1 polymer ?
#
loop_
_entity_poly.entity_id
_entity_poly.type
_entity_poly.pdbx_seq_one_letter_code
_entity_poly.pdbx_strand_id
1 'polypeptide(L)' 'MEGRSGFLKESRRINVGMTRARDLLLCIGDSSTLSQDPFLSKLIRFAEEKEVFRTAWEF' A
#
# COMPACT_ATOMS: atom_id res chain seq x y z
N MET A 1 21.89 18.27 -8.77
CA MET A 1 20.47 18.56 -9.03
C MET A 1 19.75 17.23 -9.11
N GLU A 2 18.93 16.94 -8.09
CA GLU A 2 18.37 15.63 -7.80
C GLU A 2 17.55 15.06 -8.96
N GLY A 3 17.88 13.82 -9.35
CA GLY A 3 17.22 13.07 -10.40
C GLY A 3 15.78 12.70 -10.03
N ARG A 4 14.85 13.65 -10.16
CA ARG A 4 13.40 13.37 -10.23
C ARG A 4 13.05 12.84 -11.63
N SER A 5 13.65 11.71 -12.03
CA SER A 5 13.19 10.90 -13.16
C SER A 5 12.10 9.97 -12.61
N GLY A 6 10.82 10.13 -12.97
CA GLY A 6 10.30 9.72 -14.27
C GLY A 6 9.35 8.49 -14.18
N PHE A 7 9.17 7.89 -12.99
CA PHE A 7 8.23 6.78 -12.76
C PHE A 7 6.83 7.21 -12.20
N LEU A 8 6.67 8.45 -11.71
CA LEU A 8 5.41 9.12 -11.31
C LEU A 8 4.11 8.41 -11.78
N LYS A 9 3.33 7.68 -10.99
CA LYS A 9 3.12 7.61 -9.54
C LYS A 9 3.02 6.13 -9.17
N GLU A 10 3.72 5.70 -8.12
CA GLU A 10 3.62 4.34 -7.56
C GLU A 10 2.16 3.93 -7.30
N SER A 11 1.31 4.89 -6.93
CA SER A 11 -0.13 4.66 -6.73
C SER A 11 -0.84 4.03 -7.93
N ARG A 12 -0.40 4.29 -9.19
CA ARG A 12 -0.97 3.62 -10.36
C ARG A 12 -0.61 2.13 -10.40
N ARG A 13 0.62 1.76 -10.02
CA ARG A 13 1.03 0.34 -9.92
C ARG A 13 0.26 -0.38 -8.84
N ILE A 14 0.08 0.27 -7.69
CA ILE A 14 -0.74 -0.28 -6.61
C ILE A 14 -2.18 -0.48 -7.07
N ASN A 15 -2.81 0.50 -7.73
CA ASN A 15 -4.17 0.35 -8.28
C ASN A 15 -4.26 -0.81 -9.27
N VAL A 16 -3.27 -0.95 -10.17
CA VAL A 16 -3.22 -2.08 -11.11
C VAL A 16 -3.14 -3.39 -10.34
N GLY A 17 -2.24 -3.53 -9.36
CA GLY A 17 -2.10 -4.75 -8.56
C GLY A 17 -3.37 -5.10 -7.80
N MET A 18 -3.97 -4.13 -7.10
CA MET A 18 -5.21 -4.31 -6.32
C MET A 18 -6.37 -4.78 -7.19
N THR A 19 -6.51 -4.23 -8.41
CA THR A 19 -7.61 -4.57 -9.33
C THR A 19 -7.43 -5.89 -10.08
N ARG A 20 -6.32 -6.61 -9.89
CA ARG A 20 -6.12 -7.95 -10.46
C ARG A 20 -6.70 -9.06 -9.59
N ALA A 21 -6.83 -8.84 -8.29
CA ALA A 21 -7.44 -9.81 -7.39
C ALA A 21 -8.91 -10.03 -7.78
N ARG A 22 -9.34 -11.30 -7.85
CA ARG A 22 -10.72 -11.69 -8.14
C ARG A 22 -11.46 -12.14 -6.89
N ASP A 23 -10.81 -12.97 -6.08
CA ASP A 23 -11.44 -13.59 -4.91
C ASP A 23 -10.82 -13.11 -3.58
N LEU A 24 -9.49 -12.88 -3.55
CA LEU A 24 -8.78 -12.39 -2.36
C LEU A 24 -7.63 -11.47 -2.76
N LEU A 25 -7.55 -10.31 -2.10
CA LEU A 25 -6.43 -9.38 -2.18
C LEU A 25 -5.70 -9.36 -0.83
N LEU A 26 -4.47 -9.87 -0.81
CA LEU A 26 -3.60 -9.78 0.36
C LEU A 26 -2.44 -8.81 0.05
N CYS A 27 -2.34 -7.75 0.83
CA CYS A 27 -1.27 -6.76 0.74
C CYS A 27 -0.30 -6.97 1.91
N ILE A 28 0.95 -7.30 1.61
CA ILE A 28 2.00 -7.51 2.61
C ILE A 28 3.07 -6.45 2.42
N GLY A 29 3.48 -5.81 3.52
CA GLY A 29 4.61 -4.89 3.51
C GLY A 29 4.88 -4.28 4.87
N ASP A 30 6.02 -3.59 4.96
CA ASP A 30 6.45 -2.89 6.16
C ASP A 30 5.75 -1.52 6.27
N SER A 31 4.92 -1.34 7.31
CA SER A 31 4.11 -0.13 7.48
C SER A 31 4.96 1.13 7.66
N SER A 32 6.14 1.02 8.28
CA SER A 32 7.04 2.16 8.52
C SER A 32 7.61 2.74 7.22
N THR A 33 7.86 1.86 6.24
CA THR A 33 8.32 2.20 4.90
C THR A 33 7.18 2.69 4.03
N LEU A 34 6.05 1.98 4.00
CA LEU A 34 4.91 2.30 3.12
C LEU A 34 4.23 3.63 3.51
N SER A 35 4.21 3.98 4.80
CA SER A 35 3.57 5.21 5.27
C SER A 35 4.29 6.50 4.85
N GLN A 36 5.50 6.40 4.30
CA GLN A 36 6.21 7.55 3.71
C GLN A 36 5.53 8.05 2.42
N ASP A 37 4.76 7.19 1.74
CA ASP A 37 3.94 7.59 0.58
C ASP A 37 2.52 7.99 1.02
N PRO A 38 2.03 9.20 0.68
CA PRO A 38 0.72 9.67 1.12
C PRO A 38 -0.47 8.84 0.64
N PHE A 39 -0.36 8.13 -0.48
CA PHE A 39 -1.43 7.27 -0.97
C PHE A 39 -1.46 5.96 -0.19
N LEU A 40 -0.31 5.33 0.03
CA LEU A 40 -0.20 4.10 0.82
C LEU A 40 -0.56 4.33 2.30
N SER A 41 -0.15 5.45 2.88
CA SER A 41 -0.56 5.83 4.24
C SER A 41 -2.09 5.90 4.38
N LYS A 42 -2.79 6.49 3.40
CA LYS A 42 -4.26 6.51 3.36
C LYS A 42 -4.87 5.11 3.22
N LEU A 43 -4.25 4.25 2.42
CA LEU A 43 -4.70 2.87 2.23
C LEU A 43 -4.56 2.05 3.52
N ILE A 44 -3.44 2.19 4.23
CA ILE A 44 -3.22 1.52 5.52
C ILE A 44 -4.26 1.98 6.53
N ARG A 45 -4.44 3.29 6.67
CA ARG A 45 -5.47 3.86 7.56
C ARG A 45 -6.88 3.37 7.21
N PHE A 46 -7.21 3.27 5.93
CA PHE A 46 -8.49 2.71 5.50
C PHE A 46 -8.65 1.24 5.93
N ALA A 47 -7.58 0.43 5.83
CA ALA A 47 -7.61 -0.97 6.27
C ALA A 47 -7.75 -1.09 7.81
N GLU A 48 -7.11 -0.21 8.57
CA GLU A 48 -7.26 -0.10 10.02
C GLU A 48 -8.71 0.27 10.40
N GLU A 49 -9.27 1.31 9.78
CA GLU A 49 -10.66 1.76 10.00
C GLU A 49 -11.71 0.70 9.61
N LYS A 50 -11.34 -0.25 8.75
CA LYS A 50 -12.18 -1.39 8.35
C LYS A 50 -11.96 -2.65 9.18
N GLU A 51 -11.08 -2.61 10.18
CA GLU A 51 -10.73 -3.75 11.03
C GLU A 51 -10.22 -4.98 10.22
N VAL A 52 -9.58 -4.73 9.06
CA VAL A 52 -8.99 -5.77 8.20
C VAL A 52 -7.46 -5.73 8.16
N PHE A 53 -6.85 -4.79 8.88
CA PHE A 53 -5.40 -4.72 9.05
C PHE A 53 -4.93 -5.72 10.10
N ARG A 54 -3.83 -6.42 9.81
CA ARG A 54 -3.21 -7.41 10.71
C ARG A 54 -1.72 -7.16 10.79
N THR A 55 -1.16 -7.39 11.98
CA THR A 55 0.28 -7.25 12.21
C THR A 55 0.99 -8.60 12.11
N ALA A 56 2.24 -8.58 11.66
CA ALA A 56 3.07 -9.78 11.63
C ALA A 56 3.30 -10.40 13.03
N TRP A 57 3.08 -9.63 14.11
CA TRP A 57 3.19 -10.08 15.50
C TRP A 57 2.04 -11.00 15.95
N GLU A 58 0.98 -11.15 15.14
CA GLU A 58 -0.15 -12.05 15.42
C GLU A 58 0.11 -13.51 15.02
N PHE A 59 1.30 -13.83 14.48
CA PHE A 59 1.68 -15.15 13.98
C PHE A 59 3.03 -15.57 14.56
#